data_AF-A0A164HTJ9-F1
#
_entry.id   AF-A0A164HTJ9-F1
#
_cell.length_a   1.000
_cell.length_b   1.000
_cell.length_c   1.000
_cell.angle_alpha   90.00
_cell.angle_beta   90.00
_cell.angle_gamma   90.00
#
_symmetry.space_group_name_H-M   'P 1'
#
loop_
_entity.id
_entity.type
_entity.pdbx_description
1 polymer ?
#
loop_
_entity_poly.entity_id
_entity_poly.type
_entity_poly.pdbx_seq_one_letter_code
_entity_poly.pdbx_strand_id
1 'polypeptide(L)'
;VSGEIPQLQSADKLVLLDIHYRNYGRIVGRGGENVRRLEETHGVMMTLVQNQNALQFYNLKISGGSPAKRRAAAQEVIEGLPVTIECSNVDLRQLRHLKMRSSETEFFVSVRRPMSRDEKLQLSGRINDCRKAFDLLVNGRDPRPSPK
;
A
#
# COMPACT_ATOMS: atom_id res chain seq x y z
N VAL A 1 12.88 16.23 -16.27
CA VAL A 1 11.65 16.99 -15.93
C VAL A 1 11.17 16.52 -14.56
N SER A 2 11.66 17.18 -13.52
CA SER A 2 11.38 16.85 -12.12
C SER A 2 9.95 17.28 -11.81
N GLY A 3 9.11 16.32 -11.41
CA GLY A 3 7.72 16.58 -11.07
C GLY A 3 7.64 17.46 -9.82
N GLU A 4 7.26 18.72 -10.02
CA GLU A 4 6.83 19.60 -8.94
C GLU A 4 5.54 19.04 -8.34
N ILE A 5 5.64 18.58 -7.09
CA ILE A 5 4.48 18.34 -6.24
C ILE A 5 3.96 19.73 -5.85
N PRO A 6 2.72 20.12 -6.18
CA PRO A 6 2.20 21.42 -5.78
C PRO A 6 2.16 21.49 -4.25
N GLN A 7 2.92 22.44 -3.73
CA GLN A 7 2.97 22.84 -2.32
C GLN A 7 1.55 23.11 -1.80
N LEU A 8 0.96 22.17 -1.06
CA LEU A 8 -0.31 22.40 -0.39
C LEU A 8 -0.06 23.28 0.84
N GLN A 9 -0.27 24.58 0.67
CA GLN A 9 -0.37 25.55 1.74
C GLN A 9 -1.48 25.17 2.72
N SER A 10 -1.09 24.64 3.88
CA SER A 10 -1.70 24.82 5.21
C SER A 10 -1.13 23.70 6.09
N ALA A 11 -0.21 24.04 6.99
CA ALA A 11 0.50 23.10 7.87
C ALA A 11 -0.42 22.23 8.78
N ASP A 12 -1.74 22.40 8.67
CA ASP A 12 -2.75 21.67 9.42
C ASP A 12 -3.38 20.48 8.68
N LYS A 13 -3.04 20.25 7.40
CA LYS A 13 -3.68 19.19 6.59
C LYS A 13 -2.64 18.30 5.91
N LEU A 14 -2.81 16.99 6.05
CA LEU A 14 -2.02 15.99 5.35
C LEU A 14 -2.86 15.42 4.22
N VAL A 15 -2.30 15.28 3.01
CA VAL A 15 -3.02 14.72 1.87
C VAL A 15 -2.21 13.58 1.26
N LEU A 16 -2.85 12.41 1.16
CA LEU A 16 -2.35 11.28 0.38
C LEU A 16 -2.95 11.36 -1.02
N LEU A 17 -2.10 11.29 -2.03
CA LEU A 17 -2.49 11.45 -3.44
C LEU A 17 -2.52 10.10 -4.17
N ASP A 18 -3.21 10.07 -5.31
CA ASP A 18 -3.19 8.97 -6.28
C ASP A 18 -3.52 7.59 -5.69
N ILE A 19 -4.49 7.56 -4.77
CA ILE A 19 -5.03 6.32 -4.23
C ILE A 19 -5.99 5.74 -5.25
N HIS A 20 -5.60 4.62 -5.86
CA HIS A 20 -6.43 3.94 -6.84
C HIS A 20 -7.79 3.49 -6.25
N TYR A 21 -8.88 3.60 -7.03
CA TYR A 21 -10.26 3.34 -6.60
C TYR A 21 -10.46 1.94 -6.00
N ARG A 22 -9.69 0.94 -6.46
CA ARG A 22 -9.72 -0.43 -5.91
C ARG A 22 -9.32 -0.49 -4.43
N ASN A 23 -8.58 0.50 -3.95
CA ASN A 23 -8.16 0.59 -2.56
C ASN A 23 -9.12 1.41 -1.70
N TYR A 24 -10.12 2.06 -2.30
CA TYR A 24 -11.15 2.83 -1.59
C TYR A 24 -11.81 1.98 -0.48
N GLY A 25 -12.25 0.77 -0.82
CA GLY A 25 -12.89 -0.13 0.14
C GLY A 25 -11.98 -0.57 1.28
N ARG A 26 -10.65 -0.54 1.09
CA ARG A 26 -9.67 -0.87 2.14
C ARG A 26 -9.50 0.28 3.13
N ILE A 27 -9.62 1.53 2.66
CA ILE A 27 -9.54 2.71 3.52
C ILE A 27 -10.87 2.93 4.24
N VAL A 28 -11.98 2.92 3.51
CA VAL A 28 -13.31 3.26 4.04
C VAL A 28 -13.91 2.12 4.86
N GLY A 29 -13.68 0.87 4.46
CA GLY A 29 -14.33 -0.30 5.05
C GLY A 29 -15.80 -0.43 4.64
N ARG A 30 -16.44 -1.54 5.03
CA ARG A 30 -17.87 -1.76 4.76
C ARG A 30 -18.69 -0.71 5.52
N GLY A 31 -19.51 0.06 4.81
CA GLY A 31 -20.36 1.10 5.42
C GLY A 31 -19.61 2.24 6.10
N GLY A 32 -18.31 2.45 5.83
CA GLY A 32 -17.52 3.49 6.48
C GLY A 32 -16.93 3.12 7.84
N GLU A 33 -17.03 1.86 8.26
CA GLU A 33 -16.54 1.41 9.57
C GLU A 33 -15.05 1.67 9.77
N ASN A 34 -14.22 1.41 8.76
CA ASN A 34 -12.77 1.54 8.91
C ASN A 34 -12.31 3.00 8.93
N VAL A 35 -12.91 3.87 8.09
CA VAL A 35 -12.58 5.31 8.15
C VAL A 35 -13.02 5.90 9.48
N ARG A 36 -14.21 5.55 9.98
CA ARG A 36 -14.69 6.00 11.29
C ARG A 36 -13.78 5.53 12.42
N ARG A 37 -13.35 4.26 12.39
CA ARG A 37 -12.39 3.72 13.36
C ARG A 37 -11.07 4.50 13.33
N LEU A 38 -10.53 4.80 12.15
CA LEU A 38 -9.28 5.55 12.00
C LEU A 38 -9.43 6.98 12.54
N GLU A 39 -10.54 7.64 12.25
CA GLU A 39 -10.87 8.98 12.77
C GLU A 39 -10.98 8.99 14.30
N GLU A 40 -11.73 8.05 14.89
CA GLU A 40 -11.93 7.92 16.34
C GLU A 40 -10.63 7.54 17.08
N THR A 41 -9.87 6.59 16.52
CA THR A 41 -8.61 6.10 17.12
C THR A 41 -7.54 7.18 17.17
N HIS A 42 -7.37 7.92 16.06
CA HIS A 42 -6.34 8.95 15.97
C HIS A 42 -6.83 10.35 16.36
N GLY A 43 -8.13 10.54 16.53
CA GLY A 43 -8.74 11.86 16.78
C GLY A 43 -8.51 12.82 15.61
N VAL A 44 -8.70 12.31 14.39
CA VAL A 44 -8.54 13.04 13.12
C VAL A 44 -9.83 12.97 12.32
N MET A 45 -9.91 13.77 11.27
CA MET A 45 -10.98 13.75 10.27
C MET A 45 -10.38 13.40 8.91
N MET A 46 -11.03 12.50 8.19
CA MET A 46 -10.57 11.89 6.95
C MET A 46 -11.61 12.10 5.86
N THR A 47 -11.18 12.62 4.70
CA THR A 47 -12.08 12.88 3.58
C THR A 47 -11.44 12.42 2.29
N LEU A 48 -12.08 11.45 1.62
CA LEU A 48 -11.70 11.05 0.27
C LEU A 48 -12.35 11.97 -0.75
N VAL A 49 -11.53 12.53 -1.64
CA VAL A 49 -11.93 13.38 -2.73
C VAL A 49 -11.50 12.71 -4.03
N GLN A 50 -12.44 12.48 -4.94
CA GLN A 50 -12.10 11.93 -6.25
C GLN A 50 -11.18 12.89 -7.01
N ASN A 51 -10.13 12.37 -7.63
CA ASN A 51 -9.24 13.18 -8.45
C ASN A 51 -9.95 13.55 -9.75
N GLN A 52 -10.17 14.84 -9.99
CA GLN A 52 -10.87 15.35 -11.17
C GLN A 52 -10.12 15.04 -12.48
N ASN A 53 -8.79 14.99 -12.42
CA ASN A 53 -7.95 14.73 -13.59
C ASN A 53 -7.75 13.23 -13.85
N ALA A 54 -8.07 12.38 -12.88
CA ALA A 54 -7.82 10.95 -12.94
C ALA A 54 -8.96 10.20 -12.24
N LEU A 55 -10.06 9.94 -12.96
CA LEU A 55 -11.30 9.38 -12.42
C LEU A 55 -11.15 8.07 -11.64
N GLN A 56 -10.07 7.33 -11.89
CA GLN A 56 -9.73 6.08 -11.20
C GLN A 56 -8.95 6.28 -9.89
N PHE A 57 -8.64 7.51 -9.51
CA PHE A 57 -7.83 7.84 -8.36
C PHE A 57 -8.56 8.79 -7.41
N TYR A 58 -8.24 8.66 -6.13
CA TYR A 58 -8.77 9.45 -5.05
C TYR A 58 -7.61 10.05 -4.25
N ASN A 59 -7.87 11.22 -3.68
CA ASN A 59 -6.97 11.88 -2.75
C ASN A 59 -7.60 11.81 -1.36
N LEU A 60 -6.88 11.28 -0.38
CA LEU A 60 -7.33 11.22 1.00
C LEU A 60 -6.76 12.41 1.77
N LYS A 61 -7.64 13.28 2.24
CA LYS A 61 -7.32 14.42 3.10
C LYS A 61 -7.48 14.01 4.56
N ILE A 62 -6.50 14.33 5.38
CA ILE A 62 -6.48 14.09 6.82
C ILE A 62 -6.28 15.44 7.52
N SER A 63 -7.23 15.83 8.35
CA SER A 63 -7.26 17.09 9.09
C SER A 63 -7.64 16.88 10.55
N GLY A 64 -7.49 17.91 11.39
CA GLY A 64 -7.78 17.80 12.82
C GLY A 64 -6.67 17.06 13.57
N GLY A 65 -6.78 17.07 14.91
CA GLY A 65 -5.75 16.52 15.79
C GLY A 65 -4.39 17.21 15.66
N SER A 66 -3.38 16.66 16.35
CA SER A 66 -2.01 17.13 16.25
C SER A 66 -1.33 16.62 14.96
N PRO A 67 -0.27 17.28 14.47
CA PRO A 67 0.49 16.79 13.32
C PRO A 67 1.02 15.36 13.50
N ALA A 68 1.32 14.95 14.74
CA ALA A 68 1.72 13.58 15.05
C ALA A 68 0.59 12.57 14.85
N LYS A 69 -0.64 12.90 15.30
CA LYS A 69 -1.83 12.07 15.10
C LYS A 69 -2.18 11.91 13.63
N ARG A 70 -2.10 13.00 12.85
CA ARG A 70 -2.29 12.95 11.38
C ARG A 70 -1.26 12.04 10.71
N ARG A 71 0.00 12.13 11.12
CA ARG A 71 1.06 11.23 10.62
C ARG A 71 0.80 9.77 10.99
N ALA A 72 0.37 9.49 12.22
CA ALA A 72 0.03 8.13 12.65
C ALA A 72 -1.14 7.55 11.84
N ALA A 73 -2.23 8.32 11.66
CA ALA A 73 -3.37 7.91 10.83
C ALA A 73 -2.97 7.68 9.36
N ALA A 74 -2.17 8.59 8.80
CA ALA A 74 -1.65 8.45 7.44
C ALA A 74 -0.81 7.17 7.30
N GLN A 75 0.05 6.89 8.28
CA GLN A 75 0.90 5.71 8.28
C GLN A 75 0.07 4.43 8.34
N GLU A 76 -0.95 4.35 9.20
CA GLU A 76 -1.84 3.18 9.29
C GLU A 76 -2.59 2.95 7.96
N VAL A 77 -3.04 4.02 7.31
CA VAL A 77 -3.64 3.93 5.98
C VAL A 77 -2.64 3.40 4.95
N ILE A 78 -1.43 3.97 4.91
CA ILE A 78 -0.37 3.57 3.97
C ILE A 78 -0.01 2.09 4.17
N GLU A 79 0.11 1.63 5.42
CA GLU A 79 0.37 0.22 5.75
C GLU A 79 -0.77 -0.71 5.29
N GLY A 80 -2.01 -0.22 5.29
CA GLY A 80 -3.18 -0.93 4.78
C GLY A 80 -3.29 -0.96 3.25
N LEU A 81 -2.61 -0.03 2.55
CA LEU A 81 -2.62 0.08 1.10
C LEU A 81 -1.63 -0.88 0.44
N PRO A 82 -1.95 -1.39 -0.75
CA PRO A 82 -0.98 -2.16 -1.51
C PRO A 82 0.13 -1.24 -2.02
N VAL A 83 1.37 -1.61 -1.73
CA VAL A 83 2.58 -1.00 -2.26
C VAL A 83 3.07 -1.80 -3.46
N THR A 84 3.65 -1.10 -4.44
CA THR A 84 4.39 -1.74 -5.53
C THR A 84 5.87 -1.59 -5.26
N ILE A 85 6.58 -2.72 -5.16
CA ILE A 85 8.02 -2.77 -4.92
C ILE A 85 8.71 -3.30 -6.16
N GLU A 86 9.71 -2.56 -6.63
CA GLU A 86 10.58 -2.97 -7.73
C GLU A 86 11.74 -3.79 -7.18
N CYS A 87 11.80 -5.05 -7.57
CA CYS A 87 12.78 -6.00 -7.12
C CYS A 87 13.83 -6.19 -8.22
N SER A 88 15.07 -5.84 -7.91
CA SER A 88 16.25 -6.14 -8.76
C SER A 88 16.94 -7.40 -8.20
N ASN A 89 17.63 -8.16 -9.05
CA ASN A 89 18.45 -9.29 -8.60
C ASN A 89 17.68 -10.48 -8.00
N VAL A 90 16.54 -10.82 -8.60
CA VAL A 90 15.67 -11.91 -8.17
C VAL A 90 15.76 -13.09 -9.14
N ASP A 91 15.94 -14.31 -8.66
CA ASP A 91 16.01 -15.48 -9.55
C ASP A 91 14.59 -15.83 -10.03
N LEU A 92 14.29 -15.48 -11.29
CA LEU A 92 12.99 -15.67 -11.93
C LEU A 92 12.56 -17.15 -11.97
N ARG A 93 13.46 -18.11 -11.74
CA ARG A 93 13.10 -19.54 -11.62
C ARG A 93 12.30 -19.81 -10.35
N GLN A 94 12.54 -19.04 -9.27
CA GLN A 94 11.80 -19.13 -8.02
C GLN A 94 10.34 -18.65 -8.16
N LEU A 95 10.02 -17.87 -9.20
CA LEU A 95 8.64 -17.48 -9.54
C LEU A 95 7.73 -18.67 -9.91
N ARG A 96 8.28 -19.83 -10.28
CA ARG A 96 7.47 -21.03 -10.58
C ARG A 96 6.77 -21.58 -9.32
N HIS A 97 7.36 -21.37 -8.14
CA HIS A 97 6.80 -21.78 -6.86
C HIS A 97 5.86 -20.71 -6.26
N LEU A 98 5.82 -19.51 -6.84
CA LEU A 98 4.95 -18.41 -6.41
C LEU A 98 3.48 -18.54 -6.89
N LYS A 99 3.10 -19.61 -7.59
CA LYS A 99 1.67 -20.00 -7.73
C LYS A 99 1.17 -20.50 -6.36
N MET A 100 1.12 -19.62 -5.38
CA MET A 100 0.64 -19.93 -4.04
C MET A 100 -0.86 -19.72 -3.98
N ARG A 101 -1.58 -20.80 -4.30
CA ARG A 101 -2.92 -21.06 -3.75
C ARG A 101 -2.71 -22.11 -2.66
N SER A 102 -2.07 -21.72 -1.55
CA SER A 102 -1.85 -22.62 -0.42
C SER A 102 -2.79 -22.22 0.72
N SER A 103 -3.41 -23.23 1.32
CA SER A 103 -4.66 -23.18 2.07
C SER A 103 -4.59 -22.50 3.45
N GLU A 104 -3.48 -21.86 3.84
CA GLU A 104 -3.34 -21.23 5.17
C GLU A 104 -2.69 -19.84 5.21
N THR A 105 -2.23 -19.27 4.08
CA THR A 105 -1.86 -17.84 4.03
C THR A 105 -2.18 -17.26 2.66
N GLU A 106 -3.32 -16.57 2.57
CA GLU A 106 -3.73 -15.78 1.40
C GLU A 106 -2.91 -14.47 1.32
N PHE A 107 -1.67 -14.54 0.85
CA PHE A 107 -0.93 -13.32 0.49
C PHE A 107 -1.42 -12.81 -0.86
N PHE A 108 -2.10 -11.65 -0.87
CA PHE A 108 -2.57 -11.01 -2.10
C PHE A 108 -1.44 -10.16 -2.73
N VAL A 109 -0.41 -10.81 -3.26
CA VAL A 109 0.68 -10.16 -4.00
C VAL A 109 0.54 -10.46 -5.48
N SER A 110 0.32 -9.42 -6.28
CA SER A 110 0.37 -9.47 -7.74
C SER A 110 1.80 -9.32 -8.21
N VAL A 111 2.29 -10.29 -8.98
CA VAL A 111 3.64 -10.27 -9.55
C VAL A 111 3.56 -9.83 -11.01
N ARG A 112 4.17 -8.70 -11.34
CA ARG A 112 4.38 -8.26 -12.72
C ARG A 112 5.77 -8.70 -13.17
N ARG A 113 5.79 -9.63 -14.12
CA ARG A 113 7.03 -10.12 -14.74
C ARG A 113 7.58 -9.06 -15.69
N PRO A 114 8.89 -8.84 -15.70
CA PRO A 114 9.50 -7.95 -16.66
C PRO A 114 9.34 -8.51 -18.07
N MET A 115 8.80 -7.69 -18.98
CA MET A 115 8.63 -8.04 -20.39
C MET A 115 9.85 -7.64 -21.22
N SER A 116 10.67 -6.72 -20.70
CA SER A 116 11.90 -6.23 -21.33
C SER A 116 13.13 -6.47 -20.45
N ARG A 117 14.33 -6.48 -21.05
CA ARG A 117 15.60 -6.75 -20.36
C ARG A 117 15.97 -5.70 -19.29
N ASP A 118 15.49 -4.48 -19.44
CA ASP A 118 15.68 -3.36 -18.51
C ASP A 118 14.54 -3.23 -17.47
N GLU A 119 13.47 -4.01 -17.62
CA GLU A 119 12.34 -3.95 -16.69
C GLU A 119 12.65 -4.80 -15.45
N LYS A 120 12.30 -4.27 -14.28
CA LYS A 120 12.48 -4.96 -12.99
C LYS A 120 11.21 -5.72 -12.63
N LEU A 121 11.35 -6.78 -11.84
CA LEU A 121 10.21 -7.51 -11.30
C LEU A 121 9.42 -6.59 -10.37
N GLN A 122 8.11 -6.46 -10.57
CA GLN A 122 7.26 -5.63 -9.71
C GLN A 122 6.37 -6.53 -8.84
N LEU A 123 6.41 -6.33 -7.52
CA LEU A 123 5.52 -6.98 -6.55
C LEU A 123 4.53 -5.96 -6.01
N SER A 124 3.24 -6.17 -6.25
CA SER A 124 2.17 -5.26 -5.79
C SER A 124 1.27 -5.96 -4.78
N GLY A 125 1.19 -5.45 -3.55
CA GLY A 125 0.45 -6.08 -2.46
C GLY A 125 0.71 -5.35 -1.14
N ARG A 126 0.21 -5.84 0.00
CA ARG A 126 0.54 -5.20 1.29
C ARG A 126 2.05 -5.25 1.53
N ILE A 127 2.59 -4.24 2.22
CA ILE A 127 4.04 -4.16 2.46
C ILE A 127 4.60 -5.41 3.15
N ASN A 128 3.86 -5.97 4.11
CA ASN A 128 4.24 -7.21 4.80
C ASN A 128 4.21 -8.42 3.86
N ASP A 129 3.24 -8.49 2.96
CA ASP A 129 3.07 -9.59 2.03
C ASP A 129 4.14 -9.53 0.93
N CYS A 130 4.42 -8.35 0.40
CA CYS A 130 5.50 -8.13 -0.56
C CYS A 130 6.86 -8.43 0.07
N ARG A 131 7.09 -8.09 1.34
CA ARG A 131 8.33 -8.42 2.06
C ARG A 131 8.51 -9.93 2.21
N LYS A 132 7.44 -10.65 2.56
CA LYS A 132 7.45 -12.13 2.61
C LYS A 132 7.70 -12.75 1.23
N ALA A 133 7.02 -12.24 0.21
CA ALA A 133 7.21 -12.68 -1.16
C ALA A 133 8.64 -12.41 -1.67
N PHE A 134 9.23 -11.27 -1.32
CA PHE A 134 10.62 -10.95 -1.65
C PHE A 134 11.61 -11.85 -0.91
N ASP A 135 11.40 -12.13 0.37
CA ASP A 135 12.26 -13.03 1.15
C ASP A 135 12.23 -14.46 0.61
N LEU A 136 11.04 -14.96 0.27
CA LEU A 136 10.88 -16.24 -0.44
C LEU A 136 11.64 -16.27 -1.77
N LEU A 137 11.62 -15.14 -2.48
CA LEU A 137 12.24 -15.00 -3.80
C LEU A 137 13.77 -14.90 -3.78
N VAL A 138 14.33 -14.29 -2.74
CA VAL A 138 15.79 -14.10 -2.58
C VAL A 138 16.40 -15.29 -1.85
N ASN A 139 15.78 -15.74 -0.76
CA ASN A 139 16.36 -16.70 0.15
C ASN A 139 15.80 -18.13 0.00
N GLY A 140 14.74 -18.34 -0.81
CA GLY A 140 14.13 -19.66 -1.00
C GLY A 140 13.57 -20.29 0.28
N ARG A 141 13.42 -19.51 1.35
CA ARG A 141 13.12 -19.97 2.69
C ARG A 141 11.81 -19.33 3.15
N ASP A 142 10.85 -20.16 3.52
CA ASP A 142 9.59 -19.72 4.13
C ASP A 142 9.90 -18.94 5.42
N PRO A 143 9.55 -17.63 5.51
CA PRO A 143 9.69 -16.87 6.72
C PRO A 143 8.54 -17.23 7.67
N ARG A 144 8.51 -18.49 8.14
CA ARG A 144 7.73 -18.82 9.33
C ARG A 144 8.39 -18.12 10.50
N PRO A 145 7.67 -17.32 11.30
CA PRO A 145 8.17 -16.99 12.63
C PRO A 145 8.33 -18.31 13.38
N SER A 146 9.53 -18.57 13.89
CA SER A 146 9.75 -19.69 14.80
C SER A 146 8.69 -19.62 15.91
N PRO A 147 7.87 -20.66 16.12
CA PRO A 147 6.99 -20.67 17.28
C PRO A 147 7.88 -20.63 18.52
N LYS A 148 7.55 -19.71 19.44
CA LYS A 148 8.15 -19.68 20.78
C LYS A 148 7.58 -20.84 21.60
#